data_AF-S4R471-F1
#
_entry.id   AF-S4R471-F1
#
_cell.length_a   1.000
_cell.length_b   1.000
_cell.length_c   1.000
_cell.angle_alpha   90.00
_cell.angle_beta   90.00
_cell.angle_gamma   90.00
#
_symmetry.space_group_name_H-M   'P 1'
#
loop_
_entity.id
_entity.type
_entity.pdbx_description
1 polymer ?
#
loop_
_entity_poly.entity_id
_entity_poly.type
_entity_poly.pdbx_seq_one_letter_code
_entity_poly.pdbx_strand_id
1 'polypeptide(L)'
;HKSKWNITMESYVVHTNYDEYAIFLTKKFSRHHGPTITAKLYGRAPQLRETLLQDFRVVAQGVGIPEDSIFTMADRGECVPGEQEPEPILIPRVRRAVLPQEEEGSGGGQLVTEVTKKEDSCQLGYSAGPCMGMTSRYFYNGTSMACETFQYGGCMGNGNNFVTVRGPCRAFIQLWAFDAVKGKCVLFPYGGC
;
A
#
# COMPACT_ATOMS: atom_id res chain seq x y z
N HIS A 1 -28.02 -10.74 -19.35
CA HIS A 1 -27.42 -12.09 -19.45
C HIS A 1 -25.97 -11.97 -19.90
N LYS A 2 -24.98 -12.38 -19.08
CA LYS A 2 -23.58 -12.42 -19.53
C LYS A 2 -23.22 -13.86 -19.91
N SER A 3 -23.34 -14.16 -21.21
CA SER A 3 -23.18 -15.51 -21.79
C SER A 3 -21.84 -16.16 -21.46
N LYS A 4 -20.76 -15.37 -21.35
CA LYS A 4 -19.41 -15.86 -21.02
C LYS A 4 -19.32 -16.56 -19.65
N TRP A 5 -20.21 -16.24 -18.71
CA TRP A 5 -20.14 -16.74 -17.33
C TRP A 5 -21.35 -17.58 -16.93
N ASN A 6 -22.35 -17.76 -17.81
CA ASN A 6 -23.63 -18.38 -17.46
C ASN A 6 -24.26 -17.78 -16.19
N ILE A 7 -24.13 -16.45 -16.02
CA ILE A 7 -24.72 -15.69 -14.91
C ILE A 7 -25.80 -14.78 -15.47
N THR A 8 -26.96 -14.83 -14.83
CA THR A 8 -28.09 -13.93 -15.08
C THR A 8 -28.23 -12.99 -13.91
N MET A 9 -28.31 -11.69 -14.19
CA MET A 9 -28.56 -10.66 -13.20
C MET A 9 -29.82 -9.91 -13.60
N GLU A 10 -30.75 -9.80 -12.67
CA GLU A 10 -31.99 -9.06 -12.82
C GLU A 10 -31.96 -7.93 -11.81
N SER A 11 -32.11 -6.69 -12.28
CA SER A 11 -32.06 -5.50 -11.43
C SER A 11 -33.40 -4.80 -11.43
N TYR A 12 -33.87 -4.43 -10.24
CA TYR A 12 -35.15 -3.81 -9.98
C TYR A 12 -34.92 -2.47 -9.27
N VAL A 13 -35.52 -1.39 -9.78
CA VAL A 13 -35.60 -0.11 -9.07
C VAL A 13 -36.77 -0.21 -8.12
N VAL A 14 -36.52 -0.26 -6.81
CA VAL A 14 -37.58 -0.48 -5.82
C VAL A 14 -38.14 0.85 -5.33
N HIS A 15 -37.25 1.78 -5.00
CA HIS A 15 -37.61 3.12 -4.55
C HIS A 15 -36.70 4.12 -5.24
N THR A 16 -37.27 5.20 -5.72
CA THR A 16 -36.53 6.32 -6.29
C THR A 16 -37.43 7.55 -6.26
N ASN A 17 -36.83 8.71 -6.00
CA ASN A 17 -37.48 9.98 -6.27
C ASN A 17 -36.90 10.68 -7.51
N TYR A 18 -36.03 10.00 -8.26
CA TYR A 18 -35.33 10.43 -9.48
C TYR A 18 -34.35 11.61 -9.32
N ASP A 19 -34.67 12.54 -8.41
CA ASP A 19 -33.96 13.79 -8.19
C ASP A 19 -32.91 13.72 -7.08
N GLU A 20 -33.02 12.79 -6.13
CA GLU A 20 -32.10 12.69 -4.98
C GLU A 20 -31.47 11.31 -4.84
N TYR A 21 -32.28 10.24 -4.88
CA TYR A 21 -31.80 8.88 -4.61
C TYR A 21 -32.56 7.81 -5.40
N ALA A 22 -31.91 6.64 -5.54
CA ALA A 22 -32.49 5.42 -6.07
C ALA A 22 -31.94 4.19 -5.36
N ILE A 23 -32.82 3.25 -5.01
CA ILE A 23 -32.50 1.95 -4.42
C ILE A 23 -32.70 0.88 -5.48
N PHE A 24 -31.61 0.16 -5.78
CA PHE A 24 -31.61 -0.97 -6.70
C PHE A 24 -31.46 -2.28 -5.94
N LEU A 25 -32.28 -3.27 -6.31
CA LEU A 25 -32.08 -4.66 -5.91
C LEU A 25 -31.66 -5.46 -7.12
N THR A 26 -30.54 -6.17 -7.01
CA THR A 26 -30.05 -7.09 -8.04
C THR A 26 -30.11 -8.51 -7.53
N LYS A 27 -30.86 -9.37 -8.21
CA LYS A 27 -30.80 -10.82 -8.02
C LYS A 27 -29.83 -11.43 -9.04
N LYS A 28 -28.83 -12.15 -8.55
CA LYS A 28 -27.86 -12.87 -9.37
C LYS A 28 -28.14 -14.37 -9.26
N PHE A 29 -28.42 -14.97 -10.40
CA PHE A 29 -28.59 -16.41 -10.57
C PHE A 29 -27.33 -16.99 -11.19
N SER A 30 -26.81 -18.05 -10.56
CA SER A 30 -25.63 -18.77 -10.98
C SER A 30 -25.94 -20.26 -11.01
N ARG A 31 -25.22 -21.02 -11.86
CA ARG A 31 -25.34 -22.49 -11.87
C ARG A 31 -24.55 -23.16 -10.74
N HIS A 32 -23.57 -22.47 -10.16
CA HIS A 32 -22.64 -23.03 -9.18
C HIS A 32 -23.01 -22.72 -7.73
N HIS A 33 -23.85 -21.71 -7.50
CA HIS A 33 -24.26 -21.26 -6.17
C HIS A 33 -25.70 -20.79 -6.23
N GLY A 34 -26.38 -20.82 -5.08
CA GLY A 34 -27.77 -20.38 -4.97
C GLY A 34 -27.97 -18.91 -5.40
N PRO A 35 -29.23 -18.50 -5.62
CA PRO A 35 -29.55 -17.11 -5.94
C PRO A 35 -29.02 -16.18 -4.86
N THR A 36 -28.36 -15.11 -5.27
CA THR A 36 -27.84 -14.08 -4.34
C THR A 36 -28.53 -12.76 -4.62
N ILE A 37 -28.78 -11.99 -3.57
CA ILE A 37 -29.40 -10.68 -3.66
C ILE A 37 -28.40 -9.60 -3.22
N THR A 38 -28.42 -8.46 -3.90
CA THR A 38 -27.58 -7.31 -3.58
C THR A 38 -28.43 -6.07 -3.64
N ALA A 39 -28.41 -5.27 -2.58
CA ALA A 39 -29.06 -3.98 -2.52
C ALA A 39 -28.02 -2.86 -2.66
N LYS A 40 -28.33 -1.81 -3.42
CA LYS A 40 -27.48 -0.63 -3.57
C LYS A 40 -28.31 0.64 -3.49
N LEU A 41 -27.86 1.58 -2.67
CA LEU A 41 -28.37 2.95 -2.61
C LEU A 41 -27.46 3.85 -3.43
N TYR A 42 -28.05 4.58 -4.38
CA TYR A 42 -27.38 5.59 -5.19
C TYR A 42 -27.98 6.96 -4.87
N GLY A 43 -27.12 7.96 -4.73
CA GLY A 43 -27.50 9.36 -4.59
C GLY A 43 -27.06 10.16 -5.81
N ARG A 44 -27.73 11.30 -6.08
CA ARG A 44 -27.22 12.31 -7.01
C ARG A 44 -26.02 13.08 -6.43
N ALA A 45 -25.95 13.17 -5.11
CA ALA A 45 -24.81 13.69 -4.35
C ALA A 45 -24.07 12.53 -3.64
N PRO A 46 -22.77 12.68 -3.36
CA PRO A 46 -21.99 11.64 -2.68
C PRO A 46 -22.42 11.41 -1.22
N GLN A 47 -23.06 12.41 -0.61
CA GLN A 47 -23.59 12.34 0.75
C GLN A 47 -25.12 12.42 0.71
N LEU A 48 -25.78 11.50 1.40
CA LEU A 48 -27.24 11.45 1.54
C LEU A 48 -27.63 11.67 3.00
N ARG A 49 -28.91 11.97 3.25
CA ARG A 49 -29.45 12.14 4.61
C ARG A 49 -29.44 10.81 5.36
N GLU A 50 -29.15 10.86 6.66
CA GLU A 50 -29.15 9.66 7.52
C GLU A 50 -30.50 8.92 7.51
N THR A 51 -31.61 9.63 7.32
CA THR A 51 -32.94 9.03 7.18
C THR A 51 -33.02 8.08 5.99
N LEU A 52 -32.42 8.44 4.84
CA LEU A 52 -32.40 7.59 3.65
C LEU A 52 -31.49 6.38 3.83
N LEU A 53 -30.39 6.52 4.58
CA LEU A 53 -29.54 5.40 4.96
C LEU A 53 -30.31 4.40 5.84
N GLN A 54 -31.11 4.90 6.78
CA GLN A 54 -31.95 4.05 7.62
C GLN A 54 -33.07 3.37 6.82
N ASP A 55 -33.72 4.09 5.90
CA ASP A 55 -34.73 3.51 5.01
C ASP A 55 -34.14 2.40 4.14
N PHE A 56 -32.92 2.60 3.62
CA PHE A 56 -32.21 1.56 2.87
C PHE A 56 -31.91 0.33 3.73
N ARG A 57 -31.54 0.49 5.01
CA ARG A 57 -31.33 -0.64 5.92
C ARG A 57 -32.61 -1.47 6.08
N VAL A 58 -33.75 -0.81 6.29
CA VAL A 58 -35.06 -1.48 6.41
C VAL A 58 -35.41 -2.25 5.13
N VAL A 59 -35.21 -1.63 3.96
CA VAL A 59 -35.46 -2.29 2.66
C VAL A 59 -34.53 -3.50 2.46
N ALA A 60 -33.25 -3.38 2.80
CA ALA A 60 -32.27 -4.47 2.68
C ALA A 60 -32.61 -5.64 3.63
N GLN A 61 -32.96 -5.35 4.88
CA GLN A 61 -33.40 -6.35 5.85
C GLN A 61 -34.69 -7.06 5.42
N GLY A 62 -35.66 -6.30 4.87
CA GLY A 62 -36.91 -6.85 4.36
C GLY A 62 -36.76 -7.85 3.21
N VAL A 63 -35.64 -7.80 2.49
CA VAL A 63 -35.32 -8.75 1.41
C VAL A 63 -34.35 -9.86 1.83
N GLY A 64 -34.04 -9.95 3.12
CA GLY A 64 -33.23 -11.02 3.70
C GLY A 64 -31.72 -10.75 3.74
N ILE A 65 -31.29 -9.49 3.58
CA ILE A 65 -29.89 -9.10 3.79
C ILE A 65 -29.71 -8.80 5.28
N PRO A 66 -28.82 -9.53 6.00
CA PRO A 66 -28.65 -9.31 7.42
C PRO A 66 -27.88 -8.00 7.69
N GLU A 67 -28.06 -7.43 8.89
CA GLU A 67 -27.56 -6.09 9.20
C GLU A 67 -26.03 -5.97 9.15
N ASP A 68 -25.33 -7.02 9.53
CA ASP A 68 -23.87 -7.15 9.48
C ASP A 68 -23.30 -7.16 8.05
N SER A 69 -24.15 -7.42 7.05
CA SER A 69 -23.79 -7.40 5.63
C SER A 69 -24.15 -6.09 4.92
N ILE A 70 -24.57 -5.05 5.67
CA ILE A 70 -24.90 -3.73 5.14
C ILE A 70 -23.79 -2.74 5.48
N PHE A 71 -23.13 -2.21 4.44
CA PHE A 71 -21.98 -1.33 4.59
C PHE A 71 -22.24 0.06 4.01
N THR A 72 -21.81 1.09 4.74
CA THR A 72 -21.77 2.47 4.25
C THR A 72 -20.38 2.76 3.70
N MET A 73 -20.31 3.10 2.42
CA MET A 73 -19.04 3.40 1.75
C MET A 73 -18.58 4.80 2.15
N ALA A 74 -17.31 4.95 2.52
CA ALA A 74 -16.70 6.27 2.71
C ALA A 74 -16.48 6.93 1.35
N ASP A 75 -16.84 8.21 1.24
CA ASP A 75 -16.55 9.01 0.05
C ASP A 75 -15.04 9.25 -0.05
N ARG A 76 -14.42 8.71 -1.09
CA ARG A 76 -13.00 8.88 -1.41
C ARG A 76 -12.81 9.69 -2.72
N GLY A 77 -13.86 10.36 -3.17
CA GLY A 77 -13.90 11.06 -4.45
C GLY A 77 -14.22 10.14 -5.64
N GLU A 78 -14.40 10.77 -6.79
CA GLU A 78 -14.64 10.09 -8.07
C GLU A 78 -13.31 9.93 -8.83
N CYS A 79 -13.10 8.78 -9.47
CA CYS A 79 -11.95 8.57 -10.33
C CYS A 79 -12.35 8.78 -11.79
N VAL A 80 -11.63 9.64 -12.51
CA VAL A 80 -11.81 9.82 -13.95
C VAL A 80 -10.80 8.92 -14.68
N PRO A 81 -11.26 7.94 -15.48
CA PRO A 81 -10.35 7.07 -16.22
C PRO A 81 -9.46 7.88 -17.17
N GLY A 82 -8.14 7.83 -16.95
CA GLY A 82 -7.16 8.53 -17.79
C GLY A 82 -6.63 9.84 -17.20
N GLU A 83 -7.18 10.34 -16.09
CA GLU A 83 -6.49 11.37 -15.32
C GLU A 83 -5.26 10.75 -14.64
N GLN A 84 -4.08 11.21 -15.05
CA GLN A 84 -2.88 11.02 -14.26
C GLN A 84 -3.06 11.84 -12.98
N GLU A 85 -3.07 11.15 -11.84
CA GLU A 85 -2.85 11.76 -10.54
C GLU A 85 -1.67 12.74 -10.69
N PRO A 86 -1.78 14.01 -10.27
CA PRO A 86 -0.71 14.97 -10.46
C PRO A 86 0.55 14.34 -9.89
N GLU A 87 1.55 14.10 -10.75
CA GLU A 87 2.82 13.55 -10.31
C GLU A 87 3.23 14.35 -9.08
N PRO A 88 3.52 13.71 -7.93
CA PRO A 88 3.97 14.43 -6.76
C PRO A 88 5.13 15.28 -7.22
N ILE A 89 5.02 16.60 -7.06
CA ILE A 89 6.01 17.58 -7.54
C ILE A 89 7.38 17.01 -7.17
N LEU A 90 8.06 16.44 -8.16
CA LEU A 90 9.40 15.92 -7.99
C LEU A 90 10.22 17.18 -7.84
N ILE A 91 10.48 17.59 -6.60
CA ILE A 91 11.46 18.63 -6.30
C ILE A 91 12.68 18.25 -7.14
N PRO A 92 13.10 19.08 -8.11
CA PRO A 92 14.14 18.68 -9.03
C PRO A 92 15.36 18.36 -8.20
N ARG A 93 15.74 17.08 -8.17
CA ARG A 93 17.04 16.69 -7.64
C ARG A 93 18.04 17.46 -8.49
N VAL A 94 18.71 18.42 -7.88
CA VAL A 94 19.85 19.13 -8.45
C VAL A 94 20.68 18.09 -9.17
N ARG A 95 20.78 18.21 -10.51
CA ARG A 95 21.57 17.28 -11.31
C ARG A 95 22.95 17.26 -10.69
N ARG A 96 23.38 16.11 -10.16
CA ARG A 96 24.79 15.92 -9.80
C ARG A 96 25.58 16.21 -11.07
N ALA A 97 26.65 16.97 -10.92
CA ALA A 97 27.59 17.27 -11.99
C ALA A 97 27.95 15.98 -12.74
N VAL A 98 27.95 16.06 -14.07
CA VAL A 98 28.40 14.98 -14.95
C VAL A 98 29.85 14.68 -14.58
N LEU A 99 30.09 13.49 -14.03
CA LEU A 99 31.45 12.95 -13.92
C LEU A 99 31.94 12.56 -15.33
N PRO A 100 33.25 12.71 -15.63
CA PRO A 100 33.77 12.43 -16.95
C PRO A 100 33.51 10.98 -17.36
N GLN A 101 33.33 10.81 -18.66
CA GLN A 101 33.11 9.54 -19.35
C GLN A 101 34.39 8.69 -19.27
N GLU A 102 34.31 7.51 -18.66
CA GLU A 102 35.36 6.50 -18.78
C GLU A 102 34.76 5.16 -19.22
N GLU A 103 35.08 4.85 -20.48
CA GLU A 103 35.34 3.56 -21.13
C GLU A 103 34.27 2.44 -21.12
N GLU A 104 34.03 1.94 -22.33
CA GLU A 104 33.14 0.83 -22.68
C GLU A 104 33.52 -0.47 -21.94
N GLY A 105 32.57 -1.00 -21.16
CA GLY A 105 32.64 -2.33 -20.55
C GLY A 105 31.48 -3.19 -21.03
N SER A 106 31.80 -4.19 -21.86
CA SER A 106 30.89 -5.08 -22.58
C SER A 106 29.84 -5.80 -21.72
N GLY A 107 28.60 -5.84 -22.22
CA GLY A 107 27.47 -6.51 -21.59
C GLY A 107 27.55 -8.02 -21.68
N GLY A 108 27.50 -8.69 -20.53
CA GLY A 108 27.36 -10.14 -20.44
C GLY A 108 27.37 -10.62 -19.00
N GLY A 109 26.18 -10.76 -18.38
CA GLY A 109 26.04 -11.31 -17.04
C GLY A 109 24.59 -11.37 -16.56
N GLN A 110 24.19 -12.54 -16.09
CA GLN A 110 22.84 -13.03 -15.86
C GLN A 110 22.04 -12.23 -14.81
N LEU A 111 20.72 -12.11 -15.04
CA LEU A 111 19.74 -11.57 -14.10
C LEU A 111 19.70 -12.45 -12.84
N VAL A 112 20.45 -12.08 -11.80
CA VAL A 112 20.29 -12.70 -10.48
C VAL A 112 19.04 -12.10 -9.85
N THR A 113 17.93 -12.81 -10.01
CA THR A 113 16.77 -12.73 -9.15
C THR A 113 17.15 -13.16 -7.74
N GLU A 114 17.78 -12.29 -6.98
CA GLU A 114 17.77 -12.37 -5.52
C GLU A 114 17.25 -11.05 -4.99
N VAL A 115 15.93 -11.00 -4.81
CA VAL A 115 15.33 -10.17 -3.77
C VAL A 115 15.83 -10.76 -2.44
N THR A 116 17.08 -10.45 -2.09
CA THR A 116 17.50 -10.52 -0.70
C THR A 116 16.59 -9.52 0.01
N LYS A 117 15.72 -10.03 0.87
CA LYS A 117 14.91 -9.21 1.75
C LYS A 117 15.86 -8.24 2.44
N LYS A 118 15.78 -6.96 2.08
CA LYS A 118 16.55 -5.87 2.72
C LYS A 118 16.37 -5.88 4.24
N GLU A 119 15.25 -6.43 4.70
CA GLU A 119 14.83 -6.60 6.09
C GLU A 119 15.76 -7.52 6.91
N ASP A 120 16.41 -8.53 6.30
CA ASP A 120 17.30 -9.46 7.04
C ASP A 120 18.72 -8.91 7.21
N SER A 121 19.13 -7.95 6.37
CA SER A 121 20.49 -7.39 6.42
C SER A 121 20.72 -6.53 7.68
N CYS A 122 19.68 -5.85 8.16
CA CYS A 122 19.74 -4.96 9.31
C CYS A 122 19.88 -5.69 10.66
N GLN A 123 19.58 -7.00 10.70
CA GLN A 123 19.69 -7.81 11.92
C GLN A 123 21.11 -8.38 12.13
N LEU A 124 21.97 -8.27 11.12
CA LEU A 124 23.34 -8.78 11.17
C LEU A 124 24.24 -7.77 11.92
N GLY A 125 25.29 -8.25 12.60
CA GLY A 125 26.33 -7.34 13.15
C GLY A 125 27.16 -6.67 12.04
N TYR A 126 28.02 -5.70 12.36
CA TYR A 126 28.95 -5.17 11.37
C TYR A 126 30.03 -6.19 11.01
N SER A 127 30.50 -6.17 9.75
CA SER A 127 31.61 -7.01 9.30
C SER A 127 32.65 -6.19 8.55
N ALA A 128 33.84 -6.05 9.14
CA ALA A 128 34.97 -5.33 8.54
C ALA A 128 35.57 -6.08 7.34
N GLY A 129 35.49 -7.42 7.33
CA GLY A 129 36.17 -8.26 6.34
C GLY A 129 37.69 -8.30 6.49
N PRO A 130 38.39 -9.16 5.74
CA PRO A 130 39.82 -9.43 5.90
C PRO A 130 40.73 -8.45 5.13
N CYS A 131 40.18 -7.63 4.23
CA CYS A 131 40.97 -6.68 3.44
C CYS A 131 41.40 -5.45 4.26
N MET A 132 42.42 -4.71 3.78
CA MET A 132 43.00 -3.56 4.49
C MET A 132 42.62 -2.19 3.90
N GLY A 133 41.64 -2.14 3.01
CA GLY A 133 41.13 -0.91 2.39
C GLY A 133 40.17 -0.14 3.30
N MET A 134 40.68 0.32 4.45
CA MET A 134 39.88 0.94 5.52
C MET A 134 39.04 2.11 5.02
N THR A 135 37.74 1.90 4.97
CA THR A 135 36.74 2.89 4.54
C THR A 135 35.68 3.02 5.62
N SER A 136 35.35 4.25 6.02
CA SER A 136 34.26 4.47 6.97
C SER A 136 32.91 4.15 6.33
N ARG A 137 32.19 3.20 6.93
CA ARG A 137 30.86 2.75 6.53
C ARG A 137 29.92 2.82 7.74
N TYR A 138 28.63 2.73 7.48
CA TYR A 138 27.59 2.73 8.50
C TYR A 138 26.99 1.32 8.63
N PHE A 139 26.69 0.92 9.85
CA PHE A 139 25.91 -0.28 10.13
C PHE A 139 24.77 0.08 11.09
N TYR A 140 23.64 -0.62 10.98
CA TYR A 140 22.53 -0.49 11.90
C TYR A 140 22.78 -1.30 13.17
N ASN A 141 22.73 -0.64 14.32
CA ASN A 141 22.80 -1.28 15.62
C ASN A 141 21.39 -1.40 16.21
N GLY A 142 20.85 -2.62 16.24
CA GLY A 142 19.53 -2.90 16.78
C GLY A 142 19.39 -2.63 18.29
N THR A 143 20.50 -2.56 19.04
CA THR A 143 20.50 -2.23 20.48
C THR A 143 20.34 -0.72 20.71
N SER A 144 21.03 0.11 19.94
CA SER A 144 20.90 1.57 20.01
C SER A 144 19.80 2.12 19.10
N MET A 145 19.17 1.25 18.28
CA MET A 145 18.20 1.61 17.23
C MET A 145 18.72 2.71 16.31
N ALA A 146 20.03 2.75 16.08
CA ALA A 146 20.71 3.81 15.37
C ALA A 146 21.81 3.25 14.47
N CYS A 147 22.16 4.00 13.43
CA CYS A 147 23.30 3.66 12.60
C CYS A 147 24.59 4.25 13.16
N GLU A 148 25.57 3.38 13.38
CA GLU A 148 26.89 3.69 13.88
C GLU A 148 27.92 3.51 12.77
N THR A 149 29.07 4.18 12.91
CA THR A 149 30.17 4.07 11.93
C THR A 149 31.14 2.96 12.30
N PHE A 150 31.59 2.20 11.30
CA PHE A 150 32.65 1.21 11.46
C PHE A 150 33.65 1.30 10.29
N GLN A 151 34.86 0.78 10.51
CA GLN A 151 35.89 0.71 9.47
C GLN A 151 35.72 -0.59 8.69
N TYR A 152 35.40 -0.46 7.41
CA TYR A 152 35.26 -1.57 6.48
C TYR A 152 36.55 -1.76 5.69
N GLY A 153 37.07 -2.98 5.67
CA GLY A 153 38.31 -3.36 4.98
C GLY A 153 38.21 -3.40 3.45
N GLY A 154 37.02 -3.22 2.88
CA GLY A 154 36.82 -3.10 1.43
C GLY A 154 36.44 -4.40 0.71
N CYS A 155 36.40 -5.55 1.41
CA CYS A 155 35.93 -6.82 0.82
C CYS A 155 35.23 -7.72 1.85
N MET A 156 34.44 -8.70 1.38
CA MET A 156 33.81 -9.76 2.19
C MET A 156 33.08 -9.25 3.45
N GLY A 157 32.30 -8.18 3.29
CA GLY A 157 31.39 -7.69 4.34
C GLY A 157 30.06 -8.43 4.30
N ASN A 158 29.14 -8.05 5.19
CA ASN A 158 27.76 -8.51 5.15
C ASN A 158 26.81 -7.37 4.73
N GLY A 159 25.51 -7.68 4.64
CA GLY A 159 24.48 -6.73 4.19
C GLY A 159 24.28 -5.52 5.10
N ASN A 160 24.77 -5.55 6.35
CA ASN A 160 24.72 -4.41 7.27
C ASN A 160 25.89 -3.43 7.04
N ASN A 161 26.03 -2.97 5.79
CA ASN A 161 27.11 -2.09 5.37
C ASN A 161 26.57 -1.03 4.39
N PHE A 162 26.38 0.18 4.91
CA PHE A 162 25.78 1.29 4.20
C PHE A 162 26.76 2.44 4.00
N VAL A 163 26.72 3.08 2.82
CA VAL A 163 27.62 4.19 2.46
C VAL A 163 27.10 5.53 3.01
N THR A 164 25.79 5.67 3.22
CA THR A 164 25.16 6.94 3.59
C THR A 164 24.06 6.78 4.64
N VAL A 165 23.98 7.74 5.55
CA VAL A 165 22.92 7.88 6.59
C VAL A 165 21.54 8.23 5.99
N ARG A 166 21.48 8.67 4.72
CA ARG A 166 20.25 9.21 4.11
C ARG A 166 19.27 8.14 3.57
N GLY A 167 19.59 6.85 3.70
CA GLY A 167 18.79 5.71 3.22
C GLY A 167 18.19 4.89 4.37
N PRO A 168 18.27 3.54 4.36
CA PRO A 168 17.82 2.68 5.46
C PRO A 168 18.66 2.80 6.74
N CYS A 169 19.42 3.89 6.88
CA CYS A 169 20.22 4.18 8.05
C CYS A 169 19.90 5.59 8.56
N ARG A 170 18.64 5.99 8.46
CA ARG A 170 18.19 7.28 8.95
C ARG A 170 17.95 7.14 10.45
N ALA A 171 18.85 7.73 11.25
CA ALA A 171 18.93 7.49 12.69
C ALA A 171 17.62 7.67 13.47
N PHE A 172 16.69 8.51 12.99
CA PHE A 172 15.37 8.64 13.60
C PHE A 172 14.33 9.04 12.54
N ILE A 173 13.46 8.11 12.15
CA ILE A 173 12.24 8.41 11.39
C ILE A 173 11.05 8.15 12.30
N GLN A 174 10.19 9.13 12.52
CA GLN A 174 8.91 8.88 13.17
C GLN A 174 7.97 8.20 12.17
N LEU A 175 7.60 6.96 12.46
CA LEU A 175 6.62 6.18 11.70
C LEU A 175 5.43 5.83 12.58
N TRP A 176 4.31 5.51 11.94
CA TRP A 176 3.11 5.02 12.62
C TRP A 176 3.11 3.49 12.61
N ALA A 177 2.79 2.89 13.76
CA ALA A 177 2.52 1.46 13.90
C ALA A 177 1.18 1.24 14.60
N PHE A 178 0.51 0.14 14.30
CA PHE A 178 -0.72 -0.23 15.00
C PHE A 178 -0.40 -1.04 16.26
N ASP A 179 -0.76 -0.52 17.43
CA ASP A 179 -0.66 -1.24 18.69
C ASP A 179 -1.94 -2.06 18.89
N ALA A 180 -1.84 -3.37 18.65
CA ALA A 180 -2.97 -4.31 18.72
C ALA A 180 -3.52 -4.48 20.15
N VAL A 181 -2.71 -4.22 21.19
CA VAL A 181 -3.15 -4.30 22.59
C VAL A 181 -3.99 -3.08 22.95
N LYS A 182 -3.61 -1.91 22.44
CA LYS A 182 -4.32 -0.64 22.69
C LYS A 182 -5.38 -0.30 21.64
N GLY A 183 -5.47 -1.08 20.56
CA GLY A 183 -6.40 -0.86 19.44
C GLY A 183 -6.20 0.48 18.73
N LYS A 184 -4.98 1.03 18.71
CA LYS A 184 -4.71 2.39 18.17
C LYS A 184 -3.38 2.48 17.45
N CYS A 185 -3.32 3.37 16.46
CA CYS A 185 -2.06 3.74 15.84
C CYS A 185 -1.23 4.60 16.79
N VAL A 186 0.04 4.25 16.97
CA VAL A 186 1.02 4.96 17.80
C VAL A 186 2.23 5.32 16.96
N LEU A 187 2.84 6.46 17.29
CA LEU A 187 4.12 6.87 16.71
C LEU A 187 5.26 6.09 17.36
N PHE A 188 6.20 5.61 16.56
CA PHE A 188 7.43 5.00 17.04
C PHE A 188 8.65 5.53 16.27
N PRO A 189 9.81 5.65 16.93
CA PRO A 189 11.07 5.96 16.27
C PRO A 189 11.56 4.70 15.52
N TYR A 190 11.58 4.78 14.20
CA TYR A 190 12.20 3.78 13.33
C TYR A 190 13.64 4.19 13.03
N GLY A 191 14.59 3.31 13.33
CA GLY A 191 16.03 3.56 13.23
C GLY A 191 16.61 3.50 11.81
N GLY A 192 15.74 3.36 10.80
CA GLY A 192 16.09 3.37 9.38
C GLY A 192 16.09 1.98 8.74
N CYS A 193 16.19 0.94 9.55
CA CYS A 193 16.35 -0.47 9.20
C CYS A 193 15.40 -1.27 10.13
#